data_AF-I3ZDB4-F1
#
_entry.id   AF-I3ZDB4-F1
#
_cell.length_a   1.000
_cell.length_b   1.000
_cell.length_c   1.000
_cell.angle_alpha   90.00
_cell.angle_beta   90.00
_cell.angle_gamma   90.00
#
_symmetry.space_group_name_H-M   'P 1'
#
loop_
_entity.id
_entity.type
_entity.pdbx_description
1 polymer ?
#
loop_
_entity_poly.entity_id
_entity_poly.type
_entity_poly.pdbx_seq_one_letter_code
_entity_poly.pdbx_strand_id
1 'polypeptide(L)'
;MSVQALLIGLSSAIFLVYGFLCFHSDFMVSDFRRFGVPELRILTGVLELLGGAGLLVGYKWPRALRVSSGGLALLMLIAFCVRVKVRDSILESLPSLGLMLLNGYILRKSIDLSTVNA
;
A
#
# COMPACT_ATOMS: atom_id res chain seq x y z
N MET A 1 -23.22 5.58 -5.94
CA MET A 1 -21.93 4.91 -6.18
C MET A 1 -21.08 5.06 -4.93
N SER A 2 -20.79 3.96 -4.25
CA SER A 2 -20.30 3.97 -2.87
C SER A 2 -18.87 4.50 -2.77
N VAL A 3 -18.63 5.48 -1.89
CA VAL A 3 -17.32 6.13 -1.62
C VAL A 3 -16.17 5.12 -1.48
N GLN A 4 -16.46 3.91 -0.99
CA GLN A 4 -15.51 2.80 -0.89
C GLN A 4 -14.88 2.40 -2.23
N ALA A 5 -15.68 2.31 -3.30
CA ALA A 5 -15.19 1.93 -4.63
C ALA A 5 -14.18 2.96 -5.16
N LEU A 6 -14.44 4.24 -4.88
CA LEU A 6 -13.54 5.34 -5.22
C LEU A 6 -12.21 5.23 -4.46
N LEU A 7 -12.26 4.97 -3.15
CA LEU A 7 -11.07 4.83 -2.30
C LEU A 7 -10.21 3.61 -2.69
N ILE A 8 -10.85 2.48 -3.01
CA ILE A 8 -10.19 1.26 -3.50
C ILE A 8 -9.54 1.52 -4.85
N GLY A 9 -10.28 2.13 -5.79
CA GLY A 9 -9.77 2.48 -7.11
C GLY A 9 -8.56 3.41 -7.01
N LEU A 10 -8.68 4.49 -6.23
CA LEU A 10 -7.61 5.45 -5.99
C LEU A 10 -6.38 4.79 -5.35
N SER A 11 -6.57 4.00 -4.27
CA SER A 11 -5.46 3.29 -3.63
C SER A 11 -4.79 2.33 -4.60
N SER A 12 -5.57 1.55 -5.35
CA SER A 12 -5.01 0.60 -6.33
C SER A 12 -4.16 1.31 -7.37
N ALA A 13 -4.63 2.44 -7.90
CA ALA A 13 -3.89 3.21 -8.89
C ALA A 13 -2.58 3.75 -8.29
N ILE A 14 -2.62 4.30 -7.07
CA ILE A 14 -1.44 4.79 -6.36
C ILE A 14 -0.42 3.66 -6.16
N PHE A 15 -0.83 2.51 -5.62
CA PHE A 15 0.09 1.38 -5.38
C PHE A 15 0.62 0.75 -6.66
N LEU A 16 -0.19 0.68 -7.72
CA LEU A 16 0.29 0.18 -9.01
C LEU A 16 1.34 1.11 -9.62
N VAL A 17 1.10 2.43 -9.55
CA VAL A 17 2.04 3.44 -10.02
C VAL A 17 3.33 3.40 -9.18
N TYR A 18 3.24 3.43 -7.85
CA TYR A 18 4.42 3.34 -6.96
C TYR A 18 5.19 2.03 -7.14
N GLY A 19 4.48 0.91 -7.26
CA GLY A 19 5.09 -0.39 -7.53
C GLY A 19 5.84 -0.41 -8.85
N PHE A 20 5.31 0.23 -9.90
CA PHE A 20 6.01 0.39 -11.17
C PHE A 20 7.21 1.34 -11.06
N LEU A 21 7.07 2.47 -10.34
CA LEU A 21 8.16 3.41 -10.08
C LEU A 21 9.32 2.76 -9.31
N CYS A 22 9.05 1.79 -8.43
CA CYS A 22 10.11 1.06 -7.73
C CYS A 22 11.11 0.40 -8.70
N PHE A 23 10.68 -0.01 -9.89
CA PHE A 23 11.56 -0.61 -10.90
C PHE A 23 12.31 0.43 -11.73
N HIS A 24 11.61 1.46 -12.19
CA HIS A 24 12.10 2.39 -13.21
C HIS A 24 12.68 3.70 -12.68
N SER A 25 12.32 4.12 -11.47
CA SER A 25 12.66 5.46 -10.98
C SER A 25 14.00 5.49 -10.25
N ASP A 26 14.96 6.26 -10.78
CA ASP A 26 16.25 6.53 -10.14
C ASP A 26 16.09 7.26 -8.79
N PHE A 27 15.02 8.03 -8.63
CA PHE A 27 14.68 8.67 -7.35
C PHE A 27 14.43 7.62 -6.26
N MET A 28 13.62 6.59 -6.56
CA MET A 28 13.37 5.50 -5.61
C MET A 28 14.61 4.64 -5.37
N VAL A 29 15.49 4.49 -6.36
CA VAL A 29 16.78 3.79 -6.17
C VAL A 29 17.64 4.54 -5.14
N SER A 30 17.68 5.87 -5.21
CA SER A 30 18.40 6.71 -4.26
C SER A 30 17.81 6.60 -2.85
N ASP A 31 16.49 6.69 -2.73
CA ASP A 31 15.79 6.56 -1.44
C ASP A 31 16.07 5.20 -0.79
N PHE A 32 15.88 4.10 -1.53
CA PHE A 32 16.12 2.75 -0.99
C PHE A 32 17.60 2.50 -0.62
N ARG A 33 18.54 3.14 -1.32
CA ARG A 33 19.96 3.14 -0.93
C ARG A 33 20.21 3.93 0.35
N ARG A 34 19.60 5.11 0.47
CA ARG A 34 19.67 5.95 1.69
C ARG A 34 19.03 5.24 2.89
N PHE A 35 18.02 4.42 2.63
CA PHE A 35 17.36 3.56 3.60
C PHE A 35 18.19 2.33 4.04
N GLY A 36 19.28 2.04 3.32
CA GLY A 36 20.13 0.87 3.57
C GLY A 36 19.48 -0.46 3.19
N VAL A 37 18.43 -0.44 2.36
CA VAL A 37 17.67 -1.64 1.95
C VAL A 37 17.45 -1.72 0.42
N PRO A 38 18.48 -1.51 -0.43
CA PRO A 38 18.33 -1.47 -1.88
C PRO A 38 17.75 -2.76 -2.49
N GLU A 39 18.02 -3.91 -1.88
CA GLU A 39 17.52 -5.23 -2.32
C GLU A 39 16.01 -5.39 -2.10
N LEU A 40 15.47 -4.76 -1.05
CA LEU A 40 14.04 -4.81 -0.76
C LEU A 40 13.21 -3.96 -1.74
N ARG A 41 13.83 -3.09 -2.54
CA ARG A 41 13.14 -2.25 -3.52
C ARG A 41 12.29 -3.07 -4.50
N ILE A 42 12.88 -4.10 -5.10
CA ILE A 42 12.19 -4.96 -6.06
C ILE A 42 11.08 -5.74 -5.36
N LEU A 43 11.36 -6.27 -4.16
CA LEU A 43 10.37 -6.99 -3.36
C LEU A 43 9.17 -6.09 -3.04
N THR A 44 9.41 -4.89 -2.51
CA THR A 44 8.38 -3.88 -2.24
C THR A 44 7.57 -3.55 -3.49
N GLY A 45 8.24 -3.30 -4.63
CA GLY A 45 7.56 -3.01 -5.89
C GLY A 45 6.65 -4.14 -6.37
N VAL A 46 7.10 -5.39 -6.29
CA VAL A 46 6.27 -6.57 -6.63
C VAL A 46 5.08 -6.67 -5.67
N LEU A 47 5.30 -6.51 -4.35
CA LEU A 47 4.21 -6.60 -3.39
C LEU A 47 3.20 -5.46 -3.54
N GLU A 48 3.62 -4.24 -3.86
CA GLU A 48 2.71 -3.13 -4.14
C GLU A 48 1.89 -3.36 -5.41
N LEU A 49 2.51 -3.91 -6.46
CA LEU A 49 1.79 -4.31 -7.68
C LEU A 49 0.76 -5.40 -7.39
N LEU A 50 1.15 -6.46 -6.65
CA LEU A 50 0.26 -7.54 -6.24
C LEU A 50 -0.86 -7.05 -5.32
N GLY A 51 -0.56 -6.17 -4.38
CA GLY A 51 -1.51 -5.56 -3.48
C GLY A 51 -2.51 -4.66 -4.21
N GLY A 52 -2.02 -3.81 -5.12
CA GLY A 52 -2.85 -2.94 -5.95
C GLY A 52 -3.75 -3.72 -6.90
N ALA A 53 -3.22 -4.75 -7.57
CA ALA A 53 -4.00 -5.65 -8.41
C ALA A 53 -5.04 -6.43 -7.58
N GLY A 54 -4.66 -6.90 -6.39
CA GLY A 54 -5.55 -7.61 -5.49
C GLY A 54 -6.64 -6.72 -4.88
N LEU A 55 -6.42 -5.41 -4.73
CA LEU A 55 -7.48 -4.44 -4.39
C LEU A 55 -8.52 -4.32 -5.52
N LEU A 56 -8.08 -4.30 -6.79
CA LEU A 56 -8.98 -4.29 -7.96
C LEU A 56 -9.81 -5.59 -8.05
N VAL A 57 -9.16 -6.75 -7.91
CA VAL A 57 -9.84 -8.07 -7.90
C VAL A 57 -10.74 -8.20 -6.67
N GLY A 58 -10.32 -7.63 -5.54
CA GLY A 58 -11.04 -7.59 -4.27
C GLY A 58 -12.40 -6.90 -4.36
N TYR A 59 -12.62 -6.07 -5.38
CA TYR A 59 -13.94 -5.48 -5.65
C TYR A 59 -15.02 -6.53 -5.89
N LYS A 60 -14.68 -7.66 -6.54
CA LYS A 60 -15.60 -8.79 -6.70
C LYS A 60 -15.44 -9.84 -5.60
N TRP A 61 -14.25 -9.94 -5.00
CA TRP A 61 -13.89 -11.01 -4.05
C TRP A 61 -13.48 -10.43 -2.68
N PRO A 62 -14.38 -10.36 -1.69
CA PRO A 62 -14.10 -9.72 -0.40
C PRO A 62 -12.99 -10.39 0.41
N ARG A 63 -12.68 -11.67 0.15
CA ARG A 63 -11.50 -12.34 0.75
C ARG A 63 -10.18 -11.78 0.21
N ALA A 64 -10.10 -11.54 -1.10
CA ALA A 64 -8.91 -10.95 -1.73
C ALA A 64 -8.68 -9.52 -1.24
N LEU A 65 -9.75 -8.73 -1.09
CA LEU A 65 -9.68 -7.36 -0.59
C LEU A 65 -9.04 -7.29 0.81
N ARG A 66 -9.40 -8.21 1.71
CA ARG A 66 -8.81 -8.30 3.06
C ARG A 66 -7.32 -8.63 3.04
N VAL A 67 -6.93 -9.62 2.23
CA VAL A 67 -5.51 -10.01 2.12
C VAL A 67 -4.67 -8.89 1.52
N SER A 68 -5.16 -8.24 0.46
CA SER A 68 -4.45 -7.15 -0.20
C SER A 68 -4.34 -5.90 0.66
N SER A 69 -5.42 -5.46 1.30
CA SER A 69 -5.38 -4.30 2.21
C SER A 69 -4.53 -4.57 3.44
N GLY A 70 -4.56 -5.79 3.99
CA GLY A 70 -3.68 -6.20 5.09
C GLY A 70 -2.19 -6.23 4.68
N GLY A 71 -1.88 -6.80 3.51
CA GLY A 71 -0.53 -6.84 2.97
C GLY A 71 0.03 -5.44 2.65
N LEU A 72 -0.78 -4.58 2.03
CA LEU A 72 -0.43 -3.19 1.77
C LEU A 72 -0.26 -2.38 3.05
N ALA A 73 -1.10 -2.60 4.07
CA ALA A 73 -0.95 -1.95 5.37
C ALA A 73 0.37 -2.37 6.05
N LEU A 74 0.73 -3.66 5.97
CA LEU A 74 1.99 -4.16 6.52
C LEU A 74 3.20 -3.59 5.77
N LEU A 75 3.16 -3.53 4.44
CA LEU A 75 4.19 -2.87 3.64
C LEU A 75 4.38 -1.40 4.01
N MET A 76 3.27 -0.66 4.15
CA MET A 76 3.31 0.74 4.55
C MET A 76 3.85 0.92 5.97
N LEU A 77 3.59 -0.02 6.87
CA LEU A 77 4.18 -0.03 8.22
C LEU A 77 5.70 -0.28 8.17
N ILE A 78 6.16 -1.25 7.38
CA ILE A 78 7.60 -1.48 7.17
C ILE A 78 8.25 -0.24 6.55
N ALA A 79 7.64 0.35 5.52
CA ALA A 79 8.12 1.58 4.90
C ALA A 79 8.20 2.75 5.89
N PHE A 80 7.21 2.89 6.77
CA PHE A 80 7.23 3.88 7.84
C PHE A 80 8.38 3.63 8.83
N CYS A 81 8.57 2.39 9.31
CA CYS A 81 9.68 2.03 10.19
C CYS A 81 11.05 2.34 9.56
N VAL A 82 11.20 2.05 8.27
CA VAL A 82 12.43 2.36 7.51
C VAL A 82 12.66 3.87 7.44
N ARG A 83 11.63 4.68 7.14
CA ARG A 83 11.72 6.15 7.14
C ARG A 83 12.08 6.71 8.52
N VAL A 84 11.49 6.18 9.59
CA VAL A 84 11.84 6.55 10.98
C VAL A 84 13.29 6.23 11.29
N LYS A 85 13.79 5.05 10.86
CA LYS A 85 15.18 4.63 11.06
C LYS A 85 16.18 5.58 10.38
N VAL A 86 15.81 6.14 9.23
CA VAL A 86 16.64 7.06 8.43
C VAL A 86 16.53 8.50 8.93
N ARG A 87 15.70 8.74 9.95
CA ARG A 87 15.41 10.07 10.53
C ARG A 87 14.93 11.08 9.48
N ASP A 88 14.21 10.62 8.46
CA ASP A 88 13.58 11.55 7.53
C ASP A 88 12.52 12.40 8.25
N SER A 89 12.34 13.62 7.77
CA SER A 89 11.35 14.56 8.29
C SER A 89 9.96 13.93 8.31
N ILE A 90 9.14 14.29 9.30
CA ILE A 90 7.75 13.80 9.45
C ILE A 90 6.93 14.08 8.17
N LEU A 91 7.29 15.12 7.41
CA LEU A 91 6.68 15.44 6.10
C LEU A 91 6.90 14.38 5.02
N GLU A 92 8.03 13.67 5.02
CA GLU A 92 8.28 12.62 4.03
C GLU A 92 7.65 11.28 4.43
N SER A 93 7.41 11.06 5.72
CA SER A 93 6.69 9.86 6.22
C SER A 93 5.17 10.01 6.19
N LEU A 94 4.66 11.24 6.12
CA LEU A 94 3.25 11.60 5.96
C LEU A 94 2.51 10.81 4.85
N PRO A 95 3.02 10.68 3.61
CA PRO A 95 2.36 9.87 2.58
C PRO A 95 2.22 8.40 2.97
N SER A 96 3.25 7.78 3.57
CA SER A 96 3.17 6.38 4.04
C SER A 96 2.15 6.21 5.16
N LEU A 97 2.09 7.18 6.08
CA LEU A 97 1.17 7.16 7.22
C LEU A 97 -0.29 7.36 6.76
N GLY A 98 -0.51 8.28 5.82
CA GLY A 98 -1.81 8.50 5.18
C GLY A 98 -2.30 7.28 4.43
N LEU A 99 -1.43 6.63 3.64
CA LEU A 99 -1.77 5.40 2.92
C LEU A 99 -2.00 4.21 3.85
N MET A 100 -1.26 4.12 4.96
CA MET A 100 -1.50 3.11 6.00
C MET A 100 -2.89 3.28 6.62
N LEU A 101 -3.27 4.50 7.01
CA LEU A 101 -4.60 4.80 7.56
C LEU A 101 -5.71 4.54 6.53
N LEU A 102 -5.48 4.89 5.27
CA LEU A 102 -6.41 4.66 4.18
C LEU A 102 -6.66 3.16 3.95
N ASN A 103 -5.60 2.34 3.88
CA ASN A 103 -5.74 0.88 3.77
C ASN A 103 -6.39 0.27 5.01
N GLY A 104 -6.06 0.77 6.20
CA GLY A 104 -6.70 0.35 7.45
C GLY A 104 -8.20 0.64 7.47
N TYR A 105 -8.63 1.80 6.95
CA TYR A 105 -10.03 2.15 6.80
C TYR A 105 -10.74 1.23 5.81
N ILE A 106 -10.12 0.97 4.64
CA ILE A 106 -10.62 0.03 3.63
C ILE A 106 -10.78 -1.38 4.23
N LEU A 107 -9.80 -1.85 5.01
CA LEU A 107 -9.83 -3.15 5.67
C LEU A 107 -10.99 -3.25 6.67
N ARG A 108 -11.15 -2.25 7.55
CA ARG A 108 -12.24 -2.23 8.54
C ARG A 108 -13.62 -2.26 7.87
N LYS A 109 -13.80 -1.49 6.80
CA LYS A 109 -15.03 -1.51 6.00
C LYS A 109 -15.25 -2.83 5.26
N SER A 110 -14.19 -3.48 4.79
CA SER A 110 -14.29 -4.80 4.14
C SER A 110 -14.76 -5.89 5.11
N ILE A 111 -14.30 -5.84 6.37
CA ILE A 111 -14.74 -6.77 7.42
C ILE A 111 -16.23 -6.59 7.72
N ASP A 112 -16.68 -5.34 7.84
CA ASP A 112 -18.09 -4.98 8.08
C ASP A 112 -19.03 -5.42 6.94
N LEU A 113 -18.57 -5.33 5.69
CA LEU A 113 -19.30 -5.81 4.50
C LEU A 113 -19.40 -7.35 4.45
N SER A 114 -18.48 -8.05 5.12
CA SER A 114 -18.46 -9.51 5.18
C SER A 114 -19.43 -10.06 6.23
N THR A 115 -19.69 -9.30 7.29
CA THR A 115 -20.62 -9.68 8.37
C THR A 115 -22.10 -9.48 8.01
N VAL A 116 -22.41 -8.64 7.02
CA VAL A 116 -23.79 -8.41 6.54
C VAL A 116 -24.25 -9.48 5.54
N ASN A 117 -23.30 -10.21 4.91
CA ASN A 117 -23.57 -11.27 3.93
C ASN A 117 -23.41 -12.68 4.52
N ALA A 118 -23.40 -12.82 5.85
CA ALA A 118 -23.28 -14.10 6.56
C ALA A 118 -24.58 -14.45 7.28
#